data_AF-A0A354Z6A1-F1
#
_entry.id   AF-A0A354Z6A1-F1
#
_cell.length_a   1.000
_cell.length_b   1.000
_cell.length_c   1.000
_cell.angle_alpha   90.00
_cell.angle_beta   90.00
_cell.angle_gamma   90.00
#
_symmetry.space_group_name_H-M   'P 1'
#
loop_
_entity.id
_entity.type
_entity.pdbx_description
1 polymer ?
#
loop_
_entity_poly.entity_id
_entity_poly.type
_entity_poly.pdbx_seq_one_letter_code
_entity_poly.pdbx_strand_id
1 'polypeptide(L)'
;MDALPENLTIGAFAKATGVNVETIRFYQRRQLLPTPDRLHGSIRRYGSADVARMKFVKAAQRVGFSLDEIGQLLRLEDGTQCGEAAELAALRLADVRARLADLVQMEVALSGLLSACEADRGTVSCPLIAALQR
;
A
#
# COMPACT_ATOMS: atom_id res chain seq x y z
N MET A 1 -17.78 -18.81 14.46
CA MET A 1 -16.47 -18.23 14.82
C MET A 1 -15.44 -19.34 14.64
N ASP A 2 -14.82 -19.41 13.47
CA ASP A 2 -13.73 -20.38 13.26
C ASP A 2 -12.51 -19.89 14.02
N ALA A 3 -12.15 -20.60 15.08
CA ALA A 3 -10.88 -20.42 15.76
C ALA A 3 -9.77 -20.69 14.73
N LEU A 4 -9.06 -19.64 14.31
CA LEU A 4 -7.89 -19.79 13.46
C LEU A 4 -6.91 -20.71 14.19
N PRO A 5 -6.31 -21.71 13.51
CA PRO A 5 -5.36 -22.60 14.14
C PRO A 5 -4.20 -21.76 14.70
N GLU A 6 -4.07 -21.75 16.03
CA GLU A 6 -2.83 -21.33 16.66
C GLU A 6 -1.77 -22.35 16.21
N ASN A 7 -0.68 -21.90 15.57
CA ASN A 7 0.45 -22.74 15.10
C ASN A 7 0.47 -23.10 13.59
N LEU A 8 0.28 -22.12 12.72
CA LEU A 8 0.41 -22.26 11.26
C LEU A 8 1.88 -22.35 10.81
N THR A 9 2.18 -23.21 9.84
CA THR A 9 3.43 -23.11 9.08
C THR A 9 3.42 -21.87 8.18
N ILE A 10 4.57 -21.42 7.67
CA ILE A 10 4.62 -20.24 6.78
C ILE A 10 3.72 -20.39 5.53
N GLY A 11 3.56 -21.62 5.01
CA GLY A 11 2.68 -21.89 3.87
C GLY A 11 1.20 -21.81 4.24
N ALA A 12 0.82 -22.36 5.40
CA ALA A 12 -0.55 -22.24 5.90
C ALA A 12 -0.88 -20.79 6.29
N PHE A 13 0.08 -20.05 6.85
CA PHE A 13 -0.04 -18.64 7.16
C PHE A 13 -0.22 -17.78 5.90
N ALA A 14 0.57 -18.05 4.85
CA ALA A 14 0.43 -17.43 3.52
C ALA A 14 -1.00 -17.63 2.97
N LYS A 15 -1.51 -18.86 3.02
CA LYS A 15 -2.87 -19.19 2.60
C LYS A 15 -3.93 -18.46 3.43
N ALA A 16 -3.79 -18.47 4.76
CA ALA A 16 -4.74 -17.84 5.68
C ALA A 16 -4.81 -16.32 5.55
N THR A 17 -3.72 -15.68 5.10
CA THR A 17 -3.62 -14.21 4.96
C THR A 17 -3.75 -13.75 3.50
N GLY A 18 -3.82 -14.69 2.55
CA GLY A 18 -3.94 -14.40 1.11
C GLY A 18 -2.75 -13.62 0.57
N VAL A 19 -1.54 -13.98 0.97
CA VAL A 19 -0.28 -13.45 0.43
C VAL A 19 0.67 -14.59 0.13
N ASN A 20 1.70 -14.36 -0.67
CA ASN A 20 2.73 -15.37 -0.90
C ASN A 20 3.77 -15.37 0.24
N VAL A 21 4.59 -16.42 0.29
CA VAL A 21 5.64 -16.59 1.31
C VAL A 21 6.70 -15.48 1.22
N GLU A 22 6.98 -14.95 0.03
CA GLU A 22 7.95 -13.88 -0.16
C GLU A 22 7.48 -12.55 0.41
N THR A 23 6.19 -12.24 0.31
CA THR A 23 5.55 -11.07 0.95
C THR A 23 5.68 -11.15 2.46
N ILE A 24 5.46 -12.34 3.05
CA ILE A 24 5.66 -12.55 4.49
C ILE A 24 7.12 -12.26 4.88
N ARG A 25 8.07 -12.84 4.14
CA ARG A 25 9.51 -12.61 4.38
C ARG A 25 9.89 -11.14 4.18
N PHE A 26 9.26 -10.47 3.21
CA PHE A 26 9.48 -9.06 2.95
C PHE A 26 8.99 -8.19 4.12
N TYR A 27 7.78 -8.42 4.63
CA TYR A 27 7.28 -7.72 5.81
C TYR A 27 8.07 -8.01 7.08
N GLN A 28 8.63 -9.23 7.22
CA GLN A 28 9.59 -9.55 8.28
C GLN A 28 10.87 -8.72 8.20
N ARG A 29 11.46 -8.59 7.00
CA ARG A 29 12.66 -7.75 6.79
C ARG A 29 12.39 -6.27 7.08
N ARG A 30 11.18 -5.80 6.78
CA ARG A 30 10.71 -4.44 7.06
C ARG A 30 10.20 -4.26 8.50
N GLN A 31 10.32 -5.26 9.37
CA GLN A 31 9.86 -5.24 10.76
C GLN A 31 8.35 -4.98 10.95
N LEU A 32 7.56 -5.15 9.89
CA LEU A 32 6.09 -5.01 9.93
C LEU A 32 5.41 -6.27 10.44
N LEU A 33 6.07 -7.42 10.30
CA LEU A 33 5.64 -8.68 10.89
C LEU A 33 6.77 -9.24 11.74
N PRO A 34 6.52 -9.69 12.97
CA PRO A 34 7.55 -10.35 13.76
C PRO A 34 8.02 -11.63 13.05
N THR A 35 9.25 -12.00 13.37
CA THR A 35 9.82 -13.25 12.91
C THR A 35 9.77 -14.25 14.05
N PRO A 36 8.92 -15.29 13.98
CA PRO A 36 8.85 -16.28 15.06
C PRO A 36 10.17 -16.99 15.28
N ASP A 37 10.47 -17.29 16.53
CA ASP A 37 11.65 -18.04 16.91
C ASP A 37 11.62 -19.45 16.32
N ARG A 38 12.82 -19.97 16.08
CA ARG A 38 13.02 -21.39 15.72
C ARG A 38 13.44 -22.12 16.99
N LEU A 39 12.56 -22.93 17.57
CA LEU A 39 12.95 -23.88 18.61
C LEU A 39 13.77 -25.00 17.95
N HIS A 40 15.09 -25.05 18.19
CA HIS A 40 15.99 -26.20 17.93
C HIS A 40 15.62 -27.07 16.70
N GLY A 41 15.84 -26.53 15.50
CA GLY A 41 15.60 -27.26 14.24
C GLY A 41 14.14 -27.36 13.80
N SER A 42 13.19 -26.78 14.55
CA SER A 42 11.77 -26.77 14.20
C SER A 42 11.39 -25.71 13.15
N ILE A 43 10.23 -25.94 12.55
CA ILE A 43 9.59 -25.03 11.59
C ILE A 43 8.98 -23.84 12.35
N ARG A 44 9.21 -22.62 11.86
CA ARG A 44 8.57 -21.39 12.39
C ARG A 44 7.06 -21.48 12.36
N ARG A 45 6.42 -21.06 13.45
CA ARG A 45 4.98 -21.15 13.65
C ARG A 45 4.37 -19.76 13.83
N TYR A 46 3.21 -19.56 13.22
CA TYR A 46 2.47 -18.30 13.24
C TYR A 46 1.13 -18.51 13.95
N GLY A 47 0.79 -17.59 14.84
CA GLY A 47 -0.44 -17.60 15.62
C GLY A 47 -1.54 -16.74 15.03
N SER A 48 -2.67 -16.68 15.75
CA SER A 48 -3.80 -15.80 15.44
C SER A 48 -3.40 -14.31 15.46
N ALA A 49 -2.50 -13.91 16.38
CA ALA A 49 -1.97 -12.55 16.45
C ALA A 49 -1.20 -12.14 15.17
N ASP A 50 -0.39 -13.05 14.62
CA ASP A 50 0.32 -12.79 13.36
C ASP A 50 -0.66 -12.60 12.18
N VAL A 51 -1.77 -13.35 12.19
CA VAL A 51 -2.82 -13.23 11.16
C VAL A 51 -3.53 -11.89 11.29
N ALA A 52 -3.87 -11.48 12.51
CA ALA A 52 -4.48 -10.17 12.77
C ALA A 52 -3.56 -9.04 12.30
N ARG A 53 -2.27 -9.09 12.68
CA ARG A 53 -1.27 -8.11 12.26
C ARG A 53 -1.09 -8.06 10.74
N MET A 54 -1.05 -9.20 10.07
CA MET A 54 -0.97 -9.24 8.60
C MET A 54 -2.22 -8.63 7.94
N LYS A 55 -3.42 -8.90 8.49
CA LYS A 55 -4.65 -8.27 8.01
C LYS A 55 -4.63 -6.76 8.20
N PHE A 56 -4.10 -6.27 9.33
CA PHE A 56 -3.90 -4.84 9.58
C PHE A 56 -2.98 -4.21 8.53
N VAL A 57 -1.79 -4.78 8.31
CA VAL A 57 -0.85 -4.30 7.28
C VAL A 57 -1.52 -4.22 5.91
N LYS A 58 -2.25 -5.26 5.50
CA LYS A 58 -2.97 -5.27 4.22
C LYS A 58 -4.13 -4.27 4.15
N ALA A 59 -4.80 -3.97 5.27
CA ALA A 59 -5.84 -2.96 5.31
C ALA A 59 -5.24 -1.57 5.14
N ALA A 60 -4.19 -1.24 5.88
CA ALA A 60 -3.52 0.06 5.80
C ALA A 60 -2.90 0.31 4.41
N GLN A 61 -2.30 -0.71 3.78
CA GLN A 61 -1.84 -0.59 2.39
C GLN A 61 -2.95 -0.27 1.40
N ARG A 62 -4.14 -0.87 1.56
CA ARG A 62 -5.29 -0.62 0.68
C ARG A 62 -5.82 0.81 0.80
N VAL A 63 -5.74 1.39 2.00
CA VAL A 63 -6.06 2.81 2.23
C VAL A 63 -4.98 3.73 1.63
N GLY A 64 -3.80 3.18 1.34
CA GLY A 64 -2.73 3.85 0.63
C GLY A 64 -1.55 4.23 1.51
N PHE A 65 -1.50 3.85 2.77
CA PHE A 65 -0.33 4.11 3.62
C PHE A 65 0.92 3.41 3.06
N SER A 66 2.05 4.11 3.13
CA SER A 66 3.38 3.58 2.89
C SER A 66 3.76 2.56 3.97
N LEU A 67 4.75 1.71 3.67
CA LEU A 67 5.22 0.71 4.63
C LEU A 67 5.76 1.35 5.92
N ASP A 68 6.36 2.53 5.84
CA ASP A 68 6.93 3.22 7.00
C ASP A 68 5.82 3.80 7.88
N GLU A 69 4.78 4.40 7.29
CA GLU A 69 3.57 4.84 8.01
C GLU A 69 2.85 3.66 8.67
N ILE A 70 2.76 2.51 7.99
CA ILE A 70 2.18 1.29 8.56
C ILE A 70 2.99 0.84 9.77
N GLY A 71 4.31 0.94 9.72
CA GLY A 71 5.18 0.65 10.86
C GLY A 71 4.88 1.56 12.06
N GLN A 72 4.58 2.84 11.82
CA GLN A 72 4.16 3.77 12.87
C GLN A 72 2.79 3.39 13.43
N LEU A 73 1.80 3.14 12.56
CA LEU A 73 0.46 2.73 12.97
C LEU A 73 0.46 1.43 13.80
N LEU A 74 1.33 0.47 13.48
CA LEU A 74 1.50 -0.77 14.24
C LEU A 74 2.08 -0.57 15.66
N ARG A 75 2.71 0.58 15.95
CA ARG A 75 3.15 0.94 17.31
C ARG A 75 2.02 1.55 18.14
N LEU A 76 0.97 2.05 17.47
CA LEU A 76 -0.23 2.64 18.05
C LEU A 76 -1.37 1.61 18.19
N GLU A 77 -1.10 0.33 17.87
CA GLU A 77 -2.08 -0.75 17.75
C GLU A 77 -2.76 -1.12 19.08
N ASP A 78 -2.25 -0.64 20.23
CA ASP A 78 -2.92 -0.76 21.53
C ASP A 78 -4.20 0.08 21.65
N GLY A 79 -4.49 0.93 20.64
CA GLY A 79 -5.72 1.71 20.53
C GLY A 79 -5.79 2.91 21.46
N THR A 80 -4.74 3.17 22.24
CA THR A 80 -4.72 4.25 23.23
C THR A 80 -4.36 5.61 22.63
N GLN A 81 -3.81 5.62 21.41
CA GLN A 81 -3.25 6.81 20.73
C GLN A 81 -4.05 7.16 19.46
N CYS A 82 -5.37 7.33 19.60
CA CYS A 82 -6.27 7.68 18.50
C CYS A 82 -5.88 9.01 17.81
N GLY A 83 -5.35 9.98 18.58
CA GLY A 83 -4.88 11.27 18.05
C GLY A 83 -3.73 11.13 17.05
N GLU A 84 -2.68 10.39 17.42
CA GLU A 84 -1.51 10.18 16.56
C GLU A 84 -1.87 9.41 15.28
N ALA A 85 -2.75 8.41 15.40
CA ALA A 85 -3.26 7.69 14.23
C ALA A 85 -4.08 8.61 13.29
N ALA A 86 -4.87 9.53 13.85
CA ALA A 86 -5.64 10.50 13.08
C ALA A 86 -4.73 11.52 12.38
N GLU A 87 -3.64 11.95 13.00
CA GLU A 87 -2.64 12.84 12.38
C GLU A 87 -1.97 12.18 11.17
N LEU A 88 -1.53 10.93 11.31
CA LEU A 88 -0.99 10.16 10.18
C LEU A 88 -2.00 10.01 9.04
N ALA A 89 -3.26 9.75 9.37
CA ALA A 89 -4.33 9.66 8.37
C ALA A 89 -4.60 11.01 7.69
N ALA A 90 -4.55 12.12 8.43
CA ALA A 90 -4.75 13.47 7.88
C ALA A 90 -3.62 13.86 6.92
N LEU A 91 -2.36 13.59 7.27
CA LEU A 91 -1.21 13.79 6.39
C LEU A 91 -1.37 12.97 5.11
N ARG A 92 -1.72 11.68 5.25
CA ARG A 92 -1.90 10.82 4.08
C ARG A 92 -3.04 11.28 3.18
N LEU A 93 -4.14 11.75 3.76
CA LEU A 93 -5.26 12.31 3.00
C LEU A 93 -4.86 13.59 2.24
N ALA A 94 -4.02 14.45 2.84
CA ALA A 94 -3.50 15.63 2.16
C ALA A 94 -2.66 15.25 0.93
N ASP A 95 -1.76 14.28 1.07
CA ASP A 95 -0.96 13.75 -0.05
C ASP A 95 -1.82 13.17 -1.17
N VAL A 96 -2.85 12.39 -0.82
CA VAL A 96 -3.77 11.80 -1.80
C VAL A 96 -4.50 12.91 -2.55
N ARG A 97 -4.99 13.95 -1.85
CA ARG A 97 -5.67 15.09 -2.47
C ARG A 97 -4.75 15.88 -3.40
N ALA A 98 -3.49 16.08 -3.02
CA ALA A 98 -2.50 16.75 -3.87
C ALA A 98 -2.26 15.95 -5.17
N ARG A 99 -2.05 14.64 -5.06
CA ARG A 99 -1.87 13.78 -6.24
C ARG A 99 -3.09 13.74 -7.15
N LEU A 100 -4.29 13.74 -6.58
CA LEU A 100 -5.53 13.83 -7.37
C LEU A 100 -5.60 15.15 -8.14
N ALA A 101 -5.24 16.27 -7.50
CA ALA A 101 -5.21 17.56 -8.18
C ALA A 101 -4.20 17.55 -9.35
N ASP A 102 -2.99 17.02 -9.14
CA ASP A 102 -1.98 16.90 -10.18
C ASP A 102 -2.46 16.02 -11.35
N LEU A 103 -3.07 14.86 -11.05
CA LEU A 103 -3.61 13.96 -12.06
C LEU A 103 -4.74 14.60 -12.88
N VAL A 104 -5.62 15.37 -12.24
CA VAL A 104 -6.67 16.13 -12.94
C VAL A 104 -6.06 17.19 -13.85
N GLN A 105 -5.02 17.91 -13.42
CA GLN A 105 -4.33 18.87 -14.29
C GLN A 105 -3.69 18.20 -15.50
N MET A 106 -3.05 17.04 -15.31
CA MET A 106 -2.49 16.26 -16.41
C MET A 106 -3.56 15.78 -17.38
N GLU A 107 -4.71 15.30 -16.88
CA GLU A 107 -5.84 14.87 -17.70
C GLU A 107 -6.38 16.02 -18.57
N VAL A 108 -6.57 17.20 -17.97
CA VAL A 108 -7.02 18.40 -18.70
C VAL A 108 -6.00 18.80 -19.78
N ALA A 109 -4.71 18.79 -19.47
CA ALA A 109 -3.68 19.10 -20.45
C ALA A 109 -3.65 18.10 -21.62
N LEU A 110 -3.70 16.80 -21.32
CA LEU A 110 -3.68 15.74 -22.34
C LEU A 110 -4.92 15.77 -23.21
N SER A 111 -6.11 15.91 -22.62
CA SER A 111 -7.37 16.01 -23.36
C SER A 111 -7.39 17.24 -24.27
N GLY A 112 -6.92 18.39 -23.80
CA GLY A 112 -6.79 19.60 -24.62
C GLY A 112 -5.85 19.43 -25.81
N LEU A 113 -4.70 18.80 -25.62
CA LEU A 113 -3.76 18.50 -26.71
C LEU A 113 -4.35 17.53 -27.74
N LEU A 114 -5.08 16.50 -27.29
CA LEU A 114 -5.76 15.56 -28.19
C LEU A 114 -6.85 16.25 -29.02
N SER A 115 -7.68 17.10 -28.41
CA SER A 115 -8.70 17.86 -29.14
C SER A 115 -8.08 18.80 -30.18
N ALA A 116 -6.95 19.44 -29.87
CA ALA A 116 -6.23 20.28 -30.83
C ALA A 116 -5.71 19.46 -32.04
N CYS A 117 -5.16 18.27 -31.80
CA CYS A 117 -4.74 17.37 -32.86
C CYS A 117 -5.91 16.91 -33.75
N GLU A 118 -7.08 16.63 -33.19
CA GLU A 118 -8.26 16.19 -33.95
C GLU A 118 -8.92 17.30 -34.78
N ALA A 119 -8.81 18.55 -34.33
CA ALA A 119 -9.31 19.71 -35.05
C ALA A 119 -8.41 20.07 -36.24
N ASP A 120 -7.12 19.77 -36.16
CA ASP A 120 -6.10 20.20 -37.12
C ASP A 120 -5.70 19.08 -38.10
N ARG A 121 -6.70 18.42 -38.70
CA ARG A 121 -6.52 17.35 -39.71
C ARG A 121 -6.02 17.92 -41.04
N GLY A 122 -4.80 18.45 -41.06
CA GLY A 122 -4.21 18.98 -42.30
C GLY A 122 -2.93 19.80 -42.15
N THR A 123 -2.46 20.12 -40.94
CA THR A 123 -1.22 20.88 -40.72
C THR A 123 0.03 20.02 -40.73
N VAL A 124 1.14 20.65 -41.09
CA VAL A 124 2.49 20.05 -41.15
C VAL A 124 3.10 19.87 -39.74
N SER A 125 2.52 20.50 -38.72
CA SER A 125 3.05 20.50 -37.35
C SER A 125 2.01 19.99 -36.36
N CYS A 126 2.35 18.93 -35.64
CA CYS A 126 1.50 18.34 -34.61
C CYS A 126 1.46 19.24 -33.36
N PRO A 127 0.28 19.73 -32.92
CA PRO A 127 0.15 20.58 -31.73
C PRO A 127 0.71 19.95 -30.45
N LEU A 128 0.57 18.63 -30.29
CA LEU A 128 1.11 17.89 -29.15
C LEU A 128 2.65 17.92 -29.12
N ILE A 129 3.31 17.68 -30.26
CA ILE A 129 4.77 17.70 -30.34
C ILE A 129 5.30 19.12 -30.11
N ALA A 130 4.63 20.12 -30.70
CA ALA A 130 4.98 21.52 -30.49
C ALA A 130 4.87 21.96 -29.02
N ALA A 131 3.90 21.43 -28.26
CA ALA A 131 3.74 21.73 -26.85
C ALA A 131 4.83 21.10 -25.96
N LEU A 132 5.36 19.94 -26.32
CA LEU A 132 6.40 19.22 -25.56
C LEU A 132 7.82 19.67 -25.87
N GLN A 133 8.04 20.36 -26.99
CA GLN A 133 9.35 20.87 -27.42
C GLN A 133 9.63 22.31 -26.96
N ARG A 134 8.77 22.88 -26.11
CA ARG A 134 8.96 24.20 -25.50
C ARG A 134 9.74 24.12 -24.19
#